data_AF-A0A9D9ZGV9-F1
#
_entry.id   AF-A0A9D9ZGV9-F1
#
_cell.length_a   1.000
_cell.length_b   1.000
_cell.length_c   1.000
_cell.angle_alpha   90.00
_cell.angle_beta   90.00
_cell.angle_gamma   90.00
#
_symmetry.space_group_name_H-M   'P 1'
#
loop_
_entity.id
_entity.type
_entity.pdbx_description
1 polymer ?
#
loop_
_entity_poly.entity_id
_entity_poly.type
_entity_poly.pdbx_seq_one_letter_code
_entity_poly.pdbx_strand_id
1 'polypeptide(L)'
;MMSLQTILEQKVLPKVMAFVNTKTIQAIKDGFSATIGLTIVGSIFLLIANFPYKPIVEFLTKTGWRAYLLQANNATYNILALASVFTIGYYYAKHEKIEALNSGVLSLVSFMVLINHFHILPASSERVDGVIPAAYLGAL
;
A
#
# COMPACT_ATOMS: atom_id res chain seq x y z
N MET A 1 -39.75 13.49 17.18
CA MET A 1 -38.31 13.20 17.28
C MET A 1 -37.79 13.05 15.85
N MET A 2 -36.78 13.82 15.41
CA MET A 2 -36.15 13.55 14.10
C MET A 2 -35.57 12.13 14.17
N SER A 3 -35.90 11.30 13.19
CA SER A 3 -35.33 9.95 13.12
C SER A 3 -33.83 10.06 12.93
N LEU A 4 -33.08 9.09 13.46
CA LEU A 4 -31.64 8.99 13.26
C LEU A 4 -31.27 9.04 11.76
N GLN A 5 -32.14 8.51 10.90
CA GLN A 5 -32.01 8.58 9.45
C GLN A 5 -32.03 10.02 8.93
N THR A 6 -32.97 10.86 9.40
CA THR A 6 -33.03 12.28 9.00
C THR A 6 -31.81 13.08 9.48
N ILE A 7 -31.28 12.78 10.67
CA ILE A 7 -30.04 13.42 11.17
C ILE A 7 -28.83 12.97 10.33
N LEU A 8 -28.77 11.69 9.96
CA LEU A 8 -27.72 11.17 9.07
C LEU A 8 -27.76 11.87 7.71
N GLU A 9 -28.93 11.93 7.08
CA GLU A 9 -29.09 12.48 5.73
C GLU A 9 -28.89 13.99 5.67
N GLN A 10 -29.40 14.74 6.65
CA GLN A 10 -29.39 16.21 6.57
C GLN A 10 -28.15 16.86 7.17
N LYS A 11 -27.48 16.23 8.15
CA LYS A 11 -26.32 16.82 8.83
C LYS A 11 -25.02 16.05 8.62
N VAL A 12 -25.07 14.72 8.62
CA VAL A 12 -23.85 13.90 8.55
C VAL A 12 -23.41 13.72 7.10
N LEU A 13 -24.30 13.30 6.22
CA LEU A 13 -24.04 13.10 4.79
C LEU A 13 -23.42 14.34 4.11
N PRO A 14 -23.97 15.56 4.21
CA PRO A 14 -23.36 16.72 3.56
C PRO A 14 -21.99 17.08 4.14
N LYS A 15 -21.75 16.89 5.44
CA LYS A 15 -20.43 17.12 6.06
C LYS A 15 -19.39 16.09 5.61
N VAL A 16 -19.78 14.82 5.52
CA VAL A 16 -18.91 13.74 5.01
C VAL A 16 -18.62 13.97 3.53
N MET A 17 -19.63 14.33 2.74
CA MET A 17 -19.44 14.64 1.32
C MET A 17 -18.53 15.85 1.11
N ALA A 18 -18.65 16.89 1.94
CA ALA A 18 -17.72 18.03 1.90
C ALA A 18 -16.27 17.60 2.23
N PHE A 19 -16.08 16.72 3.21
CA PHE A 19 -14.76 16.18 3.55
C PHE A 19 -14.17 15.30 2.44
N VAL A 20 -14.97 14.39 1.88
CA VAL A 20 -14.56 13.50 0.77
C VAL A 20 -14.30 14.30 -0.51
N ASN A 21 -15.00 15.41 -0.72
CA ASN A 21 -14.77 16.30 -1.85
C ASN A 21 -13.60 17.27 -1.67
N THR A 22 -12.88 17.22 -0.55
CA THR A 22 -11.61 17.96 -0.47
C THR A 22 -10.59 17.35 -1.42
N LYS A 23 -9.81 18.21 -2.07
CA LYS A 23 -8.82 17.81 -3.07
C LYS A 23 -7.83 16.77 -2.55
N THR A 24 -7.38 16.93 -1.30
CA THR A 24 -6.45 16.01 -0.64
C THR A 24 -7.07 14.62 -0.48
N ILE A 25 -8.33 14.52 -0.06
CA ILE A 25 -9.00 13.24 0.12
C ILE A 25 -9.32 12.58 -1.23
N GLN A 26 -9.70 13.37 -2.24
CA GLN A 26 -9.85 12.87 -3.61
C GLN A 26 -8.52 12.31 -4.16
N ALA A 27 -7.41 13.03 -3.97
CA ALA A 27 -6.09 12.58 -4.38
C ALA A 27 -5.64 11.28 -3.67
N ILE A 28 -5.92 11.16 -2.37
CA ILE A 28 -5.64 9.92 -1.61
C ILE A 28 -6.47 8.76 -2.14
N LYS A 29 -7.77 8.98 -2.36
CA LYS A 29 -8.68 7.96 -2.90
C LYS A 29 -8.23 7.48 -4.29
N ASP A 30 -7.93 8.41 -5.19
CA ASP A 30 -7.51 8.08 -6.56
C ASP A 30 -6.11 7.45 -6.57
N GLY A 31 -5.20 7.94 -5.73
CA GLY A 31 -3.87 7.36 -5.53
C GLY A 31 -3.91 5.94 -4.96
N PHE A 32 -4.80 5.68 -3.99
CA PHE A 32 -5.02 4.34 -3.45
C PHE A 32 -5.70 3.41 -4.45
N SER A 33 -6.54 3.92 -5.35
CA SER A 33 -7.13 3.08 -6.40
C SER A 33 -6.08 2.40 -7.29
N ALA A 34 -4.89 2.99 -7.45
CA ALA A 34 -3.78 2.38 -8.18
C ALA A 34 -3.16 1.17 -7.44
N THR A 35 -3.27 1.11 -6.11
CA THR A 35 -2.67 0.06 -5.27
C THR A 35 -3.54 -1.20 -5.22
N ILE A 36 -4.83 -1.07 -5.54
CA ILE A 36 -5.76 -2.19 -5.64
C ILE A 36 -5.28 -3.20 -6.68
N GLY A 37 -4.82 -2.72 -7.85
CA GLY A 37 -4.29 -3.59 -8.90
C GLY A 37 -3.06 -4.40 -8.44
N LEU A 38 -2.14 -3.74 -7.72
CA LEU A 38 -0.98 -4.39 -7.12
C LEU A 38 -1.40 -5.46 -6.10
N THR A 39 -2.34 -5.12 -5.23
CA THR A 39 -2.85 -6.02 -4.18
C THR A 39 -3.53 -7.25 -4.77
N ILE A 40 -4.29 -7.10 -5.86
CA ILE A 40 -4.92 -8.22 -6.57
C ILE A 40 -3.85 -9.19 -7.09
N VAL A 41 -2.80 -8.66 -7.72
CA VAL A 41 -1.69 -9.48 -8.25
C VAL A 41 -0.99 -10.24 -7.13
N GLY A 42 -0.64 -9.58 -6.02
CA GLY A 42 -0.04 -10.24 -4.85
C GLY A 42 -0.94 -11.34 -4.27
N SER A 43 -2.23 -11.06 -4.16
CA SER A 43 -3.23 -12.01 -3.65
C SER A 43 -3.36 -13.25 -4.52
N ILE A 44 -3.29 -13.13 -5.86
CA ILE A 44 -3.31 -14.29 -6.77
C ILE A 44 -2.14 -15.23 -6.49
N PHE A 45 -0.92 -14.69 -6.35
CA PHE A 45 0.26 -15.49 -6.03
C PHE A 45 0.14 -16.18 -4.67
N LEU A 46 -0.41 -15.47 -3.68
CA LEU A 46 -0.67 -16.03 -2.36
C LEU A 46 -1.68 -17.18 -2.38
N LEU A 47 -2.77 -17.01 -3.14
CA LEU A 47 -3.83 -18.01 -3.29
C LEU A 47 -3.32 -19.27 -3.99
N ILE A 48 -2.47 -19.14 -5.00
CA ILE A 48 -1.84 -20.29 -5.67
C ILE A 48 -0.87 -20.98 -4.71
N ALA A 49 -0.07 -20.23 -3.95
CA ALA A 49 0.87 -20.78 -2.99
C ALA A 49 0.18 -21.52 -1.83
N ASN A 50 -0.97 -21.02 -1.36
CA ASN A 50 -1.73 -21.55 -0.23
C ASN A 50 -3.09 -22.11 -0.66
N PHE A 51 -3.11 -22.78 -1.81
CA PHE A 51 -4.34 -23.37 -2.31
C PHE A 51 -4.91 -24.39 -1.31
N PRO A 52 -6.23 -24.40 -1.03
CA PRO A 52 -6.83 -25.21 0.05
C PRO A 52 -6.80 -26.73 -0.20
N TYR A 53 -6.18 -27.20 -1.29
CA TYR A 53 -6.02 -28.61 -1.62
C TYR A 53 -4.58 -29.09 -1.34
N LYS A 54 -4.44 -29.95 -0.33
CA LYS A 54 -3.15 -30.41 0.21
C LYS A 54 -2.18 -31.00 -0.85
N PRO A 55 -2.62 -31.86 -1.79
CA PRO A 55 -1.71 -32.44 -2.79
C PRO A 55 -1.03 -31.40 -3.70
N ILE A 56 -1.71 -30.31 -4.03
CA ILE A 56 -1.15 -29.23 -4.85
C ILE A 56 -0.06 -28.49 -4.08
N VAL A 57 -0.30 -28.23 -2.79
CA VAL A 57 0.69 -27.56 -1.94
C VAL A 57 1.93 -28.42 -1.72
N GLU A 58 1.76 -29.73 -1.52
CA GLU A 58 2.89 -30.65 -1.39
C GLU A 58 3.70 -30.77 -2.69
N PHE A 59 3.03 -30.77 -3.85
CA PHE A 59 3.69 -30.73 -5.16
C PHE A 59 4.49 -29.42 -5.35
N LEU A 60 3.89 -28.27 -5.04
CA LEU A 60 4.54 -26.96 -5.12
C LEU A 60 5.72 -26.83 -4.14
N THR A 61 5.64 -27.50 -2.99
CA THR A 61 6.72 -27.51 -2.00
C THR A 61 7.85 -28.43 -2.44
N LYS A 62 7.55 -29.63 -2.94
CA LYS A 62 8.56 -30.58 -3.47
C LYS A 62 9.31 -30.04 -4.68
N THR A 63 8.64 -29.24 -5.51
CA THR A 63 9.23 -28.64 -6.72
C THR A 63 9.91 -27.29 -6.44
N GLY A 64 9.82 -26.74 -5.22
CA GLY A 64 10.39 -25.44 -4.85
C GLY A 64 9.59 -24.22 -5.33
N TRP A 65 8.55 -24.41 -6.15
CA TRP A 65 7.72 -23.33 -6.69
C TRP A 65 6.98 -22.53 -5.63
N ARG A 66 6.65 -23.15 -4.49
CA ARG A 66 6.01 -22.46 -3.36
C ARG A 66 6.85 -21.27 -2.86
N ALA A 67 8.19 -21.40 -2.83
CA ALA A 67 9.06 -20.33 -2.37
C ALA A 67 9.04 -19.12 -3.32
N TYR A 68 9.07 -19.36 -4.63
CA TYR A 68 9.00 -18.29 -5.64
C TYR A 68 7.65 -17.57 -5.63
N LEU A 69 6.54 -18.29 -5.45
CA LEU A 69 5.21 -17.69 -5.36
C LEU A 69 5.06 -16.83 -4.10
N LEU A 70 5.58 -17.28 -2.96
CA LEU A 70 5.58 -16.49 -1.73
C LEU A 70 6.54 -15.30 -1.83
N GLN A 71 7.67 -15.43 -2.53
CA GLN A 71 8.57 -14.31 -2.79
C GLN A 71 7.90 -13.24 -3.66
N ALA A 72 7.16 -13.63 -4.70
CA ALA A 72 6.41 -12.70 -5.55
C ALA A 72 5.32 -11.96 -4.76
N ASN A 73 4.60 -12.68 -3.89
CA ASN A 73 3.66 -12.08 -2.95
C ASN A 73 4.36 -11.05 -2.05
N ASN A 74 5.42 -11.45 -1.35
CA ASN A 74 6.14 -10.58 -0.42
C ASN A 74 6.73 -9.36 -1.12
N ALA A 75 7.28 -9.51 -2.33
CA ALA A 75 7.77 -8.39 -3.11
C ALA A 75 6.66 -7.38 -3.43
N THR A 76 5.46 -7.86 -3.78
CA THR A 76 4.30 -7.02 -4.08
C THR A 76 3.85 -6.23 -2.85
N TYR A 77 3.75 -6.88 -1.70
CA TYR A 77 3.38 -6.22 -0.46
C TYR A 77 4.47 -5.25 0.01
N ASN A 78 5.75 -5.63 -0.07
CA ASN A 78 6.88 -4.82 0.36
C ASN A 78 7.10 -3.53 -0.44
N ILE A 79 6.53 -3.39 -1.64
CA ILE A 79 6.62 -2.15 -2.43
C ILE A 79 5.32 -1.36 -2.40
N LEU A 80 4.31 -1.82 -1.67
CA LEU A 80 2.97 -1.23 -1.72
C LEU A 80 2.99 0.21 -1.21
N ALA A 81 3.74 0.52 -0.14
CA ALA A 81 3.82 1.89 0.37
C ALA A 81 4.56 2.81 -0.62
N LEU A 82 5.63 2.33 -1.25
CA LEU A 82 6.37 3.07 -2.29
C LEU A 82 5.47 3.43 -3.48
N ALA A 83 4.75 2.43 -4.00
CA ALA A 83 3.81 2.62 -5.10
C ALA A 83 2.68 3.59 -4.70
N SER A 84 2.15 3.45 -3.47
CA SER A 84 1.08 4.30 -2.94
C SER A 84 1.50 5.77 -2.81
N VAL A 85 2.68 6.04 -2.28
CA VAL A 85 3.16 7.42 -2.10
C VAL A 85 3.36 8.11 -3.44
N PHE A 86 3.93 7.40 -4.42
CA PHE A 86 4.10 7.93 -5.77
C PHE A 86 2.75 8.25 -6.41
N THR A 87 1.78 7.32 -6.34
CA THR A 87 0.47 7.51 -6.97
C THR A 87 -0.31 8.64 -6.28
N ILE A 88 -0.32 8.71 -4.95
CA ILE A 88 -0.99 9.80 -4.22
C ILE A 88 -0.39 11.17 -4.60
N GLY A 89 0.94 11.29 -4.64
CA GLY A 89 1.62 12.52 -5.05
C GLY A 89 1.36 12.92 -6.51
N TYR A 90 1.25 11.92 -7.39
CA TYR A 90 0.91 12.10 -8.80
C TYR A 90 -0.52 12.60 -8.99
N TYR A 91 -1.50 11.95 -8.34
CA TYR A 91 -2.91 12.35 -8.45
C TYR A 91 -3.16 13.71 -7.79
N TYR A 92 -2.47 14.03 -6.68
CA TYR A 92 -2.58 15.35 -6.06
C TYR A 92 -2.17 16.47 -7.01
N ALA A 93 -1.03 16.33 -7.68
CA ALA A 93 -0.58 17.29 -8.67
C ALA A 93 -1.47 17.35 -9.92
N LYS A 94 -2.03 16.21 -10.34
CA LYS A 94 -3.01 16.16 -11.43
C LYS A 94 -4.27 16.95 -11.09
N HIS A 95 -4.75 16.88 -9.84
CA HIS A 95 -5.86 17.68 -9.34
C HIS A 95 -5.52 19.18 -9.25
N GLU A 96 -4.25 19.53 -8.97
CA GLU A 96 -3.73 20.91 -8.97
C GLU A 96 -3.32 21.43 -10.36
N LYS A 97 -3.42 20.61 -11.42
CA LYS A 97 -3.01 20.94 -12.80
C LYS A 97 -1.54 21.36 -12.92
N ILE A 98 -0.68 20.83 -12.06
CA ILE A 98 0.77 21.00 -12.11
C ILE A 98 1.43 19.72 -12.62
N GLU A 99 2.74 19.77 -12.90
CA GLU A 99 3.53 18.63 -13.37
C GLU A 99 3.45 17.43 -12.42
N ALA A 100 2.64 16.44 -12.79
CA ALA A 100 2.30 15.29 -11.95
C ALA A 100 3.48 14.35 -11.72
N LEU A 101 4.35 14.20 -12.72
CA LEU A 101 5.53 13.35 -12.62
C LEU A 101 6.50 13.86 -11.54
N ASN A 102 6.79 15.17 -11.53
CA ASN A 102 7.71 15.77 -10.58
C ASN A 102 7.18 15.69 -9.14
N SER A 103 5.89 15.93 -8.94
CA SER A 103 5.24 15.79 -7.63
C SER A 103 5.27 14.34 -7.11
N GLY A 104 5.02 13.36 -7.99
CA GLY A 104 5.11 11.94 -7.63
C GLY A 104 6.53 11.55 -7.19
N VAL A 105 7.55 11.98 -7.93
CA VAL A 105 8.96 11.74 -7.57
C VAL A 105 9.33 12.43 -6.26
N LEU A 106 8.94 13.69 -6.06
CA LEU A 106 9.21 14.44 -4.84
C LEU A 106 8.55 13.80 -3.61
N SER A 107 7.34 13.27 -3.76
CA SER A 107 6.63 12.54 -2.71
C SER A 107 7.38 11.26 -2.33
N LEU A 108 7.89 10.52 -3.32
CA LEU A 108 8.69 9.31 -3.09
C LEU A 108 10.01 9.65 -2.37
N VAL A 109 10.72 10.70 -2.79
CA VAL A 109 11.96 11.15 -2.14
C VAL A 109 11.69 11.59 -0.70
N SER A 110 10.61 12.35 -0.47
CA SER A 110 10.21 12.78 0.87
C SER A 110 9.89 11.58 1.78
N PHE A 111 9.25 10.55 1.24
CA PHE A 111 9.01 9.31 1.98
C PHE A 111 10.30 8.57 2.29
N MET A 112 11.23 8.47 1.34
CA MET A 112 12.56 7.90 1.59
C MET A 112 13.33 8.66 2.67
N VAL A 113 13.24 9.98 2.73
CA VAL A 113 13.90 10.77 3.79
C VAL A 113 13.28 10.51 5.18
N LEU A 114 11.97 10.26 5.24
CA LEU A 114 11.24 10.07 6.49
C LEU A 114 11.35 8.65 7.06
N ILE A 115 11.65 7.64 6.24
CA ILE A 115 11.82 6.28 6.74
C ILE A 115 13.12 6.15 7.55
N ASN A 116 13.05 5.40 8.65
CA ASN A 116 14.23 5.07 9.45
C ASN A 116 15.09 4.05 8.69
N HIS A 117 16.36 4.36 8.42
CA HIS A 117 17.30 3.52 7.69
C HIS A 117 18.15 2.60 8.59
N PHE A 118 17.69 2.34 9.83
CA PHE A 118 18.40 1.48 10.78
C PHE A 118 17.55 0.29 11.19
N HIS A 119 18.15 -0.90 11.18
CA HIS A 119 17.54 -2.12 11.71
C HIS A 119 18.42 -2.65 12.86
N ILE A 120 17.80 -2.94 14.01
CA ILE A 120 18.50 -3.44 15.20
C ILE A 120 18.30 -4.95 15.24
N LEU A 121 19.37 -5.75 15.11
CA LEU A 121 19.28 -7.21 15.23
C LEU A 121 19.14 -7.61 16.71
N PRO A 122 18.18 -8.49 17.09
CA PRO A 122 17.96 -8.85 18.50
C PRO A 122 19.07 -9.70 19.13
N ALA A 123 19.98 -10.28 18.34
CA ALA A 123 20.94 -11.29 18.79
C ALA A 123 22.39 -10.78 18.98
N SER A 124 22.71 -9.61 18.42
CA SER A 124 24.00 -8.94 18.61
C SER A 124 23.73 -7.46 18.42
N SER A 125 24.09 -6.64 19.40
CA SER A 125 23.81 -5.21 19.49
C SER A 125 24.57 -4.37 18.43
N GLU A 126 24.64 -4.83 17.19
CA GLU A 126 25.19 -4.13 16.03
C GLU A 126 24.07 -3.45 15.25
N ARG A 127 24.23 -2.13 15.09
CA ARG A 127 23.44 -1.33 14.16
C ARG A 127 23.96 -1.60 12.76
N VAL A 128 23.11 -2.18 11.91
CA VAL A 128 23.37 -2.20 10.47
C VAL A 128 22.72 -0.95 9.89
N ASP A 129 23.55 0.05 9.59
CA ASP A 129 23.14 1.27 8.89
C ASP A 129 23.08 1.02 7.37
N GLY A 130 22.11 1.64 6.70
CA GLY A 130 21.93 1.53 5.24
C GLY A 130 20.94 0.45 4.80
N VAL A 131 20.15 -0.11 5.72
CA VAL A 131 19.08 -1.04 5.39
C VAL A 131 17.78 -0.26 5.24
N ILE A 132 17.12 -0.39 4.09
CA ILE A 132 15.73 0.06 3.95
C ILE A 132 14.84 -1.04 4.55
N PRO A 133 14.19 -0.81 5.69
CA PRO A 133 13.40 -1.84 6.32
C PRO A 133 12.13 -2.06 5.50
N ALA A 134 12.00 -3.25 4.92
CA ALA A 134 10.80 -3.68 4.19
C ALA A 134 9.52 -3.58 5.05
N ALA A 135 9.67 -3.60 6.39
CA ALA A 135 8.58 -3.38 7.34
C ALA A 135 7.87 -2.01 7.19
N TYR A 136 8.58 -0.98 6.71
CA TYR A 136 7.98 0.35 6.47
C TYR A 136 7.62 0.58 5.00
N LEU A 137 8.15 -0.24 4.10
CA LEU A 137 7.81 -0.19 2.68
C LEU A 137 6.57 -1.02 2.34
N GLY A 138 6.25 -2.01 3.18
CA GLY A 138 5.12 -2.90 2.99
C GLY A 138 3.88 -2.55 3.78
N ALA A 139 2.76 -3.12 3.36
CA ALA A 139 1.55 -3.19 4.18
C ALA A 139 1.51 -4.56 4.85
N LEU A 140 2.05 -4.62 6.09
CA LEU A 140 2.02 -5.72 7.06
C LEU A 140 2.26 -7.15 6.53
#